data_AF-A0A081R7B1-F1
#
_entry.id   AF-A0A081R7B1-F1
#
_cell.length_a   1.000
_cell.length_b   1.000
_cell.length_c   1.000
_cell.angle_alpha   90.00
_cell.angle_beta   90.00
_cell.angle_gamma   90.00
#
_symmetry.space_group_name_H-M   'P 1'
#
loop_
_entity.id
_entity.type
_entity.pdbx_description
1 polymer ?
#
loop_
_entity_poly.entity_id
_entity_poly.type
_entity_poly.pdbx_seq_one_letter_code
_entity_poly.pdbx_strand_id
1 'polypeptide(L)' 'MKTRKIPLRKSVVSNEVIDKRDLLRIVKNKEGQVFIDPTGKANGRGAYIKLDNAEALEDKKEESL' A
#
# COMPACT_ATOMS: atom_id res chain seq x y z
N MET A 1 0.40 -28.14 -9.83
CA MET A 1 0.68 -27.05 -8.86
C MET A 1 -0.64 -26.46 -8.39
N LYS A 2 -0.82 -26.26 -7.07
CA LYS A 2 -2.05 -25.66 -6.53
C LYS A 2 -2.01 -24.15 -6.77
N THR A 3 -2.95 -23.62 -7.54
CA THR A 3 -3.05 -22.17 -7.81
C THR A 3 -3.29 -21.45 -6.50
N ARG A 4 -2.27 -20.70 -6.02
CA ARG A 4 -2.43 -19.91 -4.79
C ARG A 4 -3.33 -18.72 -5.10
N LYS A 5 -4.39 -18.54 -4.31
CA LYS A 5 -5.23 -17.34 -4.41
C LYS A 5 -4.37 -16.11 -4.15
N ILE A 6 -4.46 -15.12 -5.02
CA ILE A 6 -3.82 -13.83 -4.80
C ILE A 6 -4.60 -13.16 -3.67
N PRO A 7 -3.94 -12.71 -2.59
CA PRO A 7 -4.63 -12.00 -1.54
C PRO A 7 -5.08 -10.64 -2.04
N LEU A 8 -6.34 -10.32 -1.80
CA LEU A 8 -6.90 -8.98 -1.97
C LEU A 8 -6.56 -8.13 -0.74
N ARG A 9 -6.37 -6.83 -0.96
CA ARG A 9 -6.07 -5.85 0.09
C ARG A 9 -6.80 -4.55 -0.21
N LYS A 10 -7.08 -3.77 0.83
CA LYS A 10 -7.72 -2.45 0.69
C LYS A 10 -6.64 -1.38 0.52
N SER A 11 -6.79 -0.49 -0.47
CA SER A 11 -5.97 0.71 -0.56
C SER A 11 -6.33 1.66 0.58
N VAL A 12 -5.32 2.35 1.14
CA VAL A 12 -5.55 3.36 2.18
C VAL A 12 -6.07 4.68 1.61
N VAL A 13 -5.86 4.94 0.32
CA VAL A 13 -6.28 6.18 -0.35
C VAL A 13 -7.69 6.02 -0.90
N SER A 14 -7.87 5.18 -1.92
CA SER A 14 -9.15 5.00 -2.61
C SER A 14 -10.17 4.16 -1.80
N ASN A 15 -9.74 3.50 -0.73
CA ASN A 15 -10.55 2.53 0.02
C ASN A 15 -11.07 1.35 -0.82
N GLU A 16 -10.57 1.14 -2.03
CA GLU A 16 -10.95 0.04 -2.91
C GLU A 16 -10.24 -1.25 -2.54
N VAL A 17 -10.87 -2.39 -2.84
CA VAL A 17 -10.26 -3.72 -2.69
C VAL A 17 -9.54 -4.09 -3.98
N ILE A 18 -8.21 -4.16 -3.92
CA ILE A 18 -7.32 -4.32 -5.06
C ILE A 18 -6.48 -5.59 -4.87
N ASP A 19 -6.10 -6.21 -5.98
CA ASP A 19 -5.18 -7.35 -5.98
C ASP A 19 -3.79 -6.94 -5.48
N LYS A 20 -3.16 -7.80 -4.68
CA LYS A 20 -1.81 -7.55 -4.14
C LYS A 20 -0.76 -7.24 -5.23
N ARG A 21 -0.96 -7.68 -6.47
CA ARG A 21 -0.03 -7.42 -7.57
C ARG A 21 0.02 -5.95 -8.01
N ASP A 22 -1.10 -5.25 -7.84
CA ASP A 22 -1.28 -3.87 -8.29
C ASP A 22 -1.17 -2.87 -7.13
N LEU A 23 -0.67 -3.34 -5.99
CA LEU A 23 -0.51 -2.55 -4.77
C LEU A 23 0.96 -2.38 -4.42
N LEU A 24 1.34 -1.14 -4.14
CA LEU A 24 2.62 -0.78 -3.53
C LEU A 24 2.47 -0.78 -2.01
N ARG A 25 3.38 -1.49 -1.31
CA ARG A 25 3.43 -1.49 0.16
C ARG A 25 4.36 -0.39 0.66
N ILE A 26 3.86 0.44 1.56
CA ILE A 26 4.64 1.42 2.32
C ILE A 26 4.68 0.97 3.78
N VAL A 27 5.83 1.07 4.44
CA VAL A 27 6.01 0.66 5.83
C VAL A 27 6.54 1.81 6.67
N LYS A 28 5.91 2.00 7.83
CA LYS A 28 6.41 2.86 8.91
C LYS A 28 7.01 1.99 10.01
N ASN A 29 8.30 2.16 10.29
CA ASN A 29 8.98 1.45 11.37
C ASN A 29 8.75 2.13 12.74
N LYS A 30 9.26 1.52 13.82
CA LYS A 30 9.13 2.06 15.18
C LYS A 30 9.94 3.34 15.41
N GLU A 31 10.96 3.58 14.58
CA GLU A 31 11.78 4.81 14.60
C GLU A 31 11.10 5.96 13.84
N GLY A 32 9.91 5.73 13.28
CA GLY A 32 9.17 6.75 12.54
C GLY A 32 9.59 6.91 11.09
N GLN A 33 10.53 6.10 10.59
CA GLN A 33 10.95 6.12 9.20
C GLN A 33 9.89 5.48 8.30
N VAL A 34 9.61 6.14 7.17
CA VAL A 34 8.64 5.69 6.17
C VAL A 34 9.38 5.34 4.89
N PHE A 35 9.17 4.13 4.37
CA PHE A 35 9.82 3.65 3.15
C PHE A 35 8.94 2.68 2.38
N ILE A 36 9.24 2.53 1.08
CA ILE A 36 8.59 1.56 0.20
C ILE A 36 9.18 0.18 0.47
N ASP A 37 8.33 -0.85 0.61
CA ASP A 37 8.75 -2.25 0.73
C ASP A 37 8.26 -3.10 -0.46
N PRO A 38 9.08 -3.23 -1.52
CA PRO A 38 8.76 -4.09 -2.65
C PRO A 38 8.68 -5.57 -2.30
N THR A 39 9.35 -6.00 -1.22
CA THR A 39 9.46 -7.42 -0.84
C THR A 39 8.24 -7.93 -0.07
N GLY A 40 7.50 -7.03 0.57
CA GLY A 40 6.40 -7.36 1.47
C GLY A 40 6.83 -8.06 2.76
N LYS A 41 8.13 -8.01 3.11
CA LYS A 41 8.72 -8.68 4.28
C LYS A 41 9.22 -7.72 5.36
N ALA A 42 9.23 -6.40 5.09
CA ALA A 42 9.73 -5.44 6.06
C ALA A 42 8.84 -5.39 7.32
N ASN A 43 9.49 -5.23 8.47
CA ASN A 43 8.86 -5.11 9.77
C ASN A 43 8.34 -3.68 9.99
N GLY A 44 7.13 -3.55 10.54
CA GLY A 44 6.52 -2.26 10.83
C GLY A 44 5.04 -2.22 10.45
N ARG A 45 4.41 -1.04 10.61
CA ARG A 45 3.02 -0.81 10.17
C ARG A 45 3.00 -0.64 8.66
N GLY A 46 2.33 -1.56 7.97
CA GLY A 46 2.19 -1.51 6.52
C GLY A 46 0.90 -0.80 6.08
N ALA A 47 1.00 0.01 5.05
CA ALA A 47 -0.10 0.55 4.26
C ALA A 47 0.05 0.08 2.80
N TYR A 48 -1.07 -0.01 2.10
CA TYR A 48 -1.08 -0.36 0.68
C TYR A 48 -1.71 0.80 -0.09
N ILE A 49 -1.06 1.20 -1.17
CA ILE A 49 -1.60 2.15 -2.15
C ILE A 49 -1.60 1.47 -3.51
N LYS A 50 -2.51 1.84 -4.40
CA LYS A 50 -2.47 1.36 -5.78
C LYS A 50 -1.20 1.84 -6.46
N LEU A 51 -0.64 1.01 -7.33
CA LEU A 51 0.49 1.37 -8.19
C LEU A 51 -0.01 2.25 -9.35
N ASP A 52 -0.63 3.37 -9.01
CA ASP A 52 -1.19 4.36 -9.93
C ASP A 52 -0.77 5.76 -9.46
N ASN A 53 -0.18 6.53 -10.36
CA ASN A 53 0.31 7.87 -10.07
C ASN A 53 -0.82 8.85 -9.77
N ALA A 54 -2.03 8.61 -10.28
CA ALA A 54 -3.19 9.45 -9.99
C ALA A 54 -3.62 9.34 -8.51
N GLU A 55 -3.67 8.11 -7.99
CA GLU A 55 -4.07 7.83 -6.60
C GLU A 55 -3.06 8.40 -5.60
N ALA A 56 -1.76 8.33 -5.90
CA ALA A 56 -0.72 8.91 -5.05
C ALA A 56 -0.81 10.45 -4.91
N LEU A 57 -1.48 11.13 -5.84
CA LEU A 57 -1.70 12.58 -5.79
C LEU A 57 -2.96 12.96 -4.99
N GLU A 58 -3.93 12.07 -4.87
CA GLU A 58 -5.19 12.31 -4.14
C GLU A 58 -4.97 12.33 -2.62
N ASP A 59 -4.07 11.48 -2.11
CA ASP A 59 -3.72 11.42 -0.69
C ASP A 59 -3.21 12.77 -0.14
N LYS A 60 -2.53 13.56 -0.99
CA LYS A 60 -2.04 14.91 -0.62
C LYS A 60 -3.14 15.96 -0.50
N LYS A 61 -4.33 15.72 -1.05
CA LYS A 61 -5.41 16.72 -1.03
C LYS A 61 -6.18 16.71 0.28
N GLU A 62 -6.39 15.56 0.90
CA GLU A 62 -7.15 15.48 2.16
C GLU A 62 -6.40 16.03 3.37
N GLU A 63 -5.05 16.01 3.40
CA GLU A 63 -4.26 16.56 4.50
C GLU A 63 -4.22 18.11 4.54
N SER A 64 -4.95 18.77 3.63
CA SER A 64 -4.98 20.24 3.48
C SER A 64 -6.29 20.92 3.91
N LEU A 65 -7.20 20.17 4.57
CA LEU A 65 -8.46 20.68 5.16
C LEU A 65 -8.41 20.63 6.69
#